data_AF-A0A136LNB8-F1
#
_entry.id   AF-A0A136LNB8-F1
#
_cell.length_a   1.000
_cell.length_b   1.000
_cell.length_c   1.000
_cell.angle_alpha   90.00
_cell.angle_beta   90.00
_cell.angle_gamma   90.00
#
_symmetry.space_group_name_H-M   'P 1'
#
loop_
_entity.id
_entity.type
_entity.pdbx_description
1 polymer ?
#
loop_
_entity_poly.entity_id
_entity_poly.type
_entity_poly.pdbx_seq_one_letter_code
_entity_poly.pdbx_strand_id
1 'polypeptide(L)'
;MFSMNPPILVFSPSRRVRDNTTKHTLQNVLEVPEVTINIVSYSIVEQVSLASCEYAKGINEFTKAGFTAQPSQKVKPPFVAESPVSFECKVNQVLPLGEAGGAGNLVICEVLLMHIQDSVLDENEMIDPYKLDAVTRMGGAWYCRANGNNLFKLPQPATKLGIGFDQLPPEIRHSKLLTGSELAILAGVEKIPLAPEAKFTADESAHRAAQVYLAQAKWKKHGELYRFESKE
;
A
#
# COMPACT_ATOMS: atom_id res chain seq x y z
N MET A 1 -5.44 -1.17 5.06
CA MET A 1 -5.86 -1.94 6.27
C MET A 1 -7.27 -1.50 6.60
N PHE A 2 -8.24 -2.43 6.69
CA PHE A 2 -9.67 -2.08 6.86
C PHE A 2 -10.07 -1.89 8.32
N SER A 3 -9.45 -2.64 9.23
CA SER A 3 -9.56 -2.46 10.68
C SER A 3 -8.31 -3.06 11.34
N MET A 4 -7.90 -2.48 12.48
CA MET A 4 -6.81 -2.98 13.31
C MET A 4 -7.31 -3.80 14.51
N ASN A 5 -8.52 -3.51 15.01
CA ASN A 5 -9.10 -4.20 16.16
C ASN A 5 -10.62 -4.38 15.97
N PRO A 6 -11.09 -5.54 15.49
CA PRO A 6 -10.29 -6.71 15.09
C PRO A 6 -9.51 -6.46 13.78
N PRO A 7 -8.45 -7.24 13.49
CA PRO A 7 -7.69 -7.13 12.25
C PRO A 7 -8.51 -7.66 11.05
N ILE A 8 -8.92 -6.75 10.15
CA ILE A 8 -9.78 -7.08 9.00
C ILE A 8 -9.05 -6.88 7.66
N LEU A 9 -9.17 -7.90 6.82
CA LEU A 9 -8.83 -7.88 5.40
C LEU A 9 -10.10 -8.05 4.56
N VAL A 10 -10.10 -7.51 3.33
CA VAL A 10 -11.20 -7.73 2.38
C VAL A 10 -10.65 -8.02 1.00
N PHE A 11 -11.41 -8.81 0.23
CA PHE A 11 -11.19 -9.00 -1.19
C PHE A 11 -12.55 -9.17 -1.89
N SER A 12 -12.59 -9.01 -3.22
CA SER A 12 -13.85 -9.05 -3.96
C SER A 12 -13.73 -9.89 -5.23
N PRO A 13 -14.03 -11.20 -5.18
CA PRO A 13 -14.15 -12.01 -6.38
C PRO A 13 -15.37 -11.53 -7.21
N SER A 14 -15.11 -11.14 -8.45
CA SER A 14 -16.16 -10.75 -9.38
C SER A 14 -16.87 -11.96 -10.00
N ARG A 15 -18.15 -11.77 -10.33
CA ARG A 15 -18.88 -12.64 -11.25
C ARG A 15 -18.23 -12.60 -12.62
N ARG A 16 -18.23 -13.72 -13.34
CA ARG A 16 -17.70 -13.80 -14.70
C ARG A 16 -18.52 -12.88 -15.62
N VAL A 17 -17.83 -12.08 -16.43
CA VAL A 17 -18.50 -11.16 -17.36
C VAL A 17 -19.23 -11.92 -18.47
N ARG A 18 -18.63 -13.02 -18.96
CA ARG A 18 -19.11 -13.76 -20.12
C ARG A 18 -20.47 -14.44 -19.91
N ASP A 19 -20.69 -15.04 -18.74
CA ASP A 19 -21.84 -15.91 -18.47
C ASP A 19 -22.53 -15.63 -17.14
N ASN A 20 -22.11 -14.58 -16.43
CA ASN A 20 -22.64 -14.17 -15.13
C ASN A 20 -22.57 -15.25 -14.01
N THR A 21 -21.68 -16.23 -14.17
CA THR A 21 -21.43 -17.26 -13.14
C THR A 21 -20.44 -16.77 -12.08
N THR A 22 -20.35 -17.47 -10.96
CA THR A 22 -19.44 -17.13 -9.86
C THR A 22 -18.12 -17.92 -9.95
N LYS A 23 -17.02 -17.31 -9.51
CA LYS A 23 -15.72 -18.00 -9.40
C LYS A 23 -15.71 -19.01 -8.27
N HIS A 24 -14.87 -20.05 -8.39
CA HIS A 24 -14.75 -21.10 -7.37
C HIS A 24 -14.34 -20.54 -6.01
N THR A 25 -13.49 -19.51 -5.95
CA THR A 25 -13.14 -18.85 -4.68
C THR A 25 -14.37 -18.37 -3.92
N LEU A 26 -15.35 -17.76 -4.61
CA LEU A 26 -16.60 -17.30 -3.97
C LEU A 26 -17.45 -18.48 -3.48
N GLN A 27 -17.54 -19.54 -4.29
CA GLN A 27 -18.29 -20.74 -3.92
C GLN A 27 -17.67 -21.39 -2.68
N ASN A 28 -16.34 -21.49 -2.63
CA ASN A 28 -15.60 -22.09 -1.53
C ASN A 28 -15.80 -21.32 -0.22
N VAL A 29 -15.75 -19.97 -0.24
CA VAL A 29 -15.93 -19.18 1.01
C VAL A 29 -17.38 -19.20 1.53
N LEU A 30 -18.36 -19.49 0.67
CA LEU A 30 -19.76 -19.67 1.09
C LEU A 30 -19.99 -21.05 1.71
N GLU A 31 -19.27 -22.08 1.26
CA GLU A 31 -19.36 -23.44 1.79
C GLU A 31 -18.50 -23.63 3.05
N VAL A 32 -17.27 -23.11 3.01
CA VAL A 32 -16.30 -23.15 4.10
C VAL A 32 -15.88 -21.70 4.36
N PRO A 33 -16.39 -21.04 5.43
CA PRO A 33 -16.18 -19.62 5.69
C PRO A 33 -14.78 -19.32 6.24
N GLU A 34 -13.76 -19.73 5.50
CA GLU A 34 -12.35 -19.65 5.82
C GLU A 34 -11.53 -19.42 4.54
N VAL A 35 -10.42 -18.68 4.65
CA VAL A 35 -9.56 -18.37 3.51
C VAL A 35 -8.14 -18.08 3.97
N THR A 36 -7.16 -18.38 3.12
CA THR A 36 -5.80 -17.86 3.27
C THR A 36 -5.54 -16.74 2.26
N ILE A 37 -5.08 -15.58 2.71
CA ILE A 37 -4.69 -14.47 1.84
C ILE A 37 -3.16 -14.41 1.81
N ASN A 38 -2.56 -14.44 0.62
CA ASN A 38 -1.11 -14.56 0.43
C ASN A 38 -0.57 -13.30 -0.25
N ILE A 39 0.51 -12.72 0.27
CA ILE A 39 1.22 -11.61 -0.38
C ILE A 39 2.03 -12.15 -1.55
N VAL A 40 2.00 -11.43 -2.66
CA VAL A 40 2.72 -11.81 -3.88
C VAL A 40 4.03 -11.02 -3.95
N SER A 41 5.16 -11.71 -3.88
CA SER A 41 6.47 -11.15 -4.21
C SER A 41 6.76 -11.26 -5.71
N TYR A 42 7.77 -10.54 -6.17
CA TYR A 42 8.20 -10.59 -7.57
C TYR A 42 8.64 -11.99 -8.00
N SER A 43 9.22 -12.79 -7.10
CA SER A 43 9.69 -14.15 -7.41
C SER A 43 8.58 -15.12 -7.79
N ILE A 44 7.32 -14.86 -7.39
CA ILE A 44 6.18 -15.76 -7.62
C ILE A 44 5.10 -15.17 -8.53
N VAL A 45 5.30 -13.97 -9.07
CA VAL A 45 4.25 -13.24 -9.83
C VAL A 45 3.78 -13.99 -11.08
N GLU A 46 4.70 -14.65 -11.79
CA GLU A 46 4.38 -15.46 -12.98
C GLU A 46 3.53 -16.69 -12.62
N GLN A 47 3.83 -17.34 -11.50
CA GLN A 47 3.03 -18.46 -10.99
C GLN A 47 1.62 -18.00 -10.60
N VAL A 48 1.49 -16.83 -9.96
CA VAL A 48 0.18 -16.23 -9.65
C VAL A 48 -0.59 -15.88 -10.93
N SER A 49 0.09 -15.35 -11.96
CA SER A 49 -0.50 -15.09 -13.27
C SER A 49 -1.06 -16.38 -13.88
N LEU A 50 -0.30 -17.47 -13.85
CA LEU A 50 -0.75 -18.79 -14.33
C LEU A 50 -1.93 -19.34 -13.51
N ALA A 51 -1.92 -19.19 -12.19
CA ALA A 51 -3.03 -19.59 -11.32
C ALA A 51 -4.33 -18.83 -11.61
N SER A 52 -4.27 -17.68 -12.29
CA SER A 52 -5.45 -16.89 -12.65
C SER A 52 -6.20 -17.40 -13.89
N CYS A 53 -5.66 -18.40 -14.59
CA CYS A 53 -6.36 -19.06 -15.70
C CYS A 53 -7.68 -19.68 -15.24
N GLU A 54 -8.69 -19.67 -16.13
CA GLU A 54 -10.02 -20.22 -15.83
C GLU A 54 -10.01 -21.76 -15.96
N TYR A 55 -9.46 -22.42 -14.96
CA TYR A 55 -9.53 -23.88 -14.84
C TYR A 55 -10.94 -24.34 -14.45
N ALA A 56 -11.31 -25.55 -14.87
CA ALA A 56 -12.60 -26.16 -14.53
C ALA A 56 -12.68 -26.53 -13.04
N LYS A 57 -13.90 -26.66 -12.52
CA LYS A 57 -14.14 -27.05 -11.12
C LYS A 57 -13.45 -28.38 -10.81
N GLY A 58 -12.80 -28.46 -9.65
CA GLY A 58 -12.06 -29.64 -9.19
C GLY A 58 -10.60 -29.72 -9.66
N ILE A 59 -10.16 -28.82 -10.55
CA ILE A 59 -8.75 -28.66 -10.88
C ILE A 59 -8.10 -27.77 -9.83
N ASN A 60 -7.01 -28.24 -9.23
CA ASN A 60 -6.27 -27.49 -8.21
C ASN A 60 -5.19 -26.60 -8.85
N GLU A 61 -5.35 -25.29 -8.71
CA GLU A 61 -4.43 -24.29 -9.25
C GLU A 61 -3.05 -24.32 -8.56
N PHE A 62 -2.92 -24.81 -7.33
CA PHE A 62 -1.60 -25.02 -6.72
C PHE A 62 -0.74 -25.94 -7.58
N THR A 63 -1.30 -27.08 -8.01
CA THR A 63 -0.60 -28.04 -8.87
C THR A 63 -0.31 -27.45 -10.26
N LYS A 64 -1.24 -26.68 -10.82
CA LYS A 64 -1.09 -26.09 -12.16
C LYS A 64 -0.03 -24.99 -12.21
N ALA A 65 0.04 -24.17 -11.17
CA ALA A 65 0.99 -23.07 -11.05
C ALA A 65 2.31 -23.46 -10.37
N GLY A 66 2.44 -24.71 -9.90
CA GLY A 66 3.64 -25.21 -9.23
C GLY A 66 3.86 -24.62 -7.84
N PHE A 67 2.79 -24.28 -7.12
CA PHE A 67 2.85 -23.84 -5.73
C PHE A 67 2.83 -25.02 -4.76
N THR A 68 3.55 -24.86 -3.66
CA THR A 68 3.53 -25.80 -2.54
C THR A 68 2.42 -25.41 -1.57
N ALA A 69 1.44 -26.29 -1.40
CA ALA A 69 0.37 -26.12 -0.43
C ALA A 69 0.87 -26.43 0.99
N GLN A 70 0.95 -25.41 1.84
CA GLN A 70 1.34 -25.54 3.24
C GLN A 70 0.09 -25.63 4.13
N PRO A 71 -0.02 -26.64 5.03
CA PRO A 71 -1.16 -26.74 5.94
C PRO A 71 -1.27 -25.54 6.89
N SER A 72 -2.49 -25.02 7.02
CA SER A 72 -2.85 -23.97 7.97
C SER A 72 -3.07 -24.52 9.38
N GLN A 73 -2.97 -23.65 10.40
CA GLN A 73 -3.11 -24.02 11.82
C GLN A 73 -4.48 -23.71 12.42
N LYS A 74 -5.14 -22.66 11.94
CA LYS A 74 -6.41 -22.10 12.44
C LYS A 74 -7.55 -22.27 11.44
N VAL A 75 -7.25 -22.52 10.17
CA VAL A 75 -8.24 -22.70 9.10
C VAL A 75 -7.96 -23.96 8.27
N LYS A 76 -8.94 -24.44 7.51
CA LYS A 76 -8.86 -25.60 6.62
C LYS A 76 -8.07 -25.36 5.31
N PRO A 77 -8.27 -24.25 4.57
CA PRO A 77 -7.55 -24.05 3.32
C PRO A 77 -6.04 -23.89 3.58
N PRO A 78 -5.17 -24.52 2.77
CA PRO A 78 -3.72 -24.35 2.87
C PRO A 78 -3.30 -22.97 2.35
N PHE A 79 -2.16 -22.48 2.84
CA PHE A 79 -1.53 -21.27 2.29
C PHE A 79 -0.40 -21.62 1.31
N VAL A 80 0.11 -20.60 0.61
CA VAL A 80 1.18 -20.75 -0.40
C VAL A 80 2.53 -20.67 0.30
N ALA A 81 3.31 -21.75 0.32
CA ALA A 81 4.59 -21.80 1.03
C ALA A 81 5.59 -20.76 0.51
N GLU A 82 5.56 -20.48 -0.80
CA GLU A 82 6.43 -19.53 -1.47
C GLU A 82 6.06 -18.06 -1.18
N SER A 83 4.92 -17.79 -0.57
CA SER A 83 4.51 -16.44 -0.19
C SER A 83 5.34 -15.95 1.02
N PRO A 84 5.88 -14.73 0.98
CA PRO A 84 6.64 -14.19 2.12
C PRO A 84 5.75 -13.89 3.34
N VAL A 85 4.46 -13.64 3.12
CA VAL A 85 3.49 -13.34 4.18
C VAL A 85 2.13 -13.94 3.81
N SER A 86 1.58 -14.76 4.70
CA SER A 86 0.26 -15.39 4.53
C SER A 86 -0.62 -15.17 5.74
N PHE A 87 -1.90 -14.91 5.51
CA PHE A 87 -2.89 -14.66 6.55
C PHE A 87 -3.93 -15.76 6.55
N GLU A 88 -4.08 -16.47 7.66
CA GLU A 88 -5.20 -17.37 7.90
C GLU A 88 -6.38 -16.56 8.42
N CYS A 89 -7.52 -16.63 7.74
CA CYS A 89 -8.67 -15.79 8.05
C CYS A 89 -9.96 -16.61 8.14
N LYS A 90 -10.82 -16.26 9.10
CA LYS A 90 -12.25 -16.63 9.05
C LYS A 90 -13.01 -15.58 8.25
N VAL A 91 -14.03 -16.00 7.53
CA VAL A 91 -14.92 -15.10 6.78
C VAL A 91 -16.07 -14.69 7.69
N ASN A 92 -16.14 -13.39 8.00
CA ASN A 92 -17.20 -12.83 8.84
C ASN A 92 -18.46 -12.56 8.02
N GLN A 93 -18.30 -12.08 6.78
CA GLN A 93 -19.43 -11.71 5.93
C GLN A 93 -19.05 -11.74 4.44
N VAL A 94 -20.03 -12.06 3.59
CA VAL A 94 -19.96 -11.88 2.13
C VAL A 94 -21.11 -10.96 1.71
N LEU A 95 -20.78 -9.84 1.07
CA LEU A 95 -21.72 -8.81 0.63
C LEU A 95 -21.72 -8.72 -0.91
N PRO A 96 -22.75 -9.24 -1.61
CA PRO A 96 -22.89 -9.03 -3.05
C PRO A 96 -23.03 -7.54 -3.37
N LEU A 97 -22.28 -7.05 -4.36
CA LEU A 97 -22.35 -5.66 -4.82
C LEU A 97 -23.26 -5.48 -6.04
N GLY A 98 -23.77 -6.58 -6.58
CA GLY A 98 -24.71 -6.62 -7.70
C GLY A 98 -24.86 -8.03 -8.27
N GLU A 99 -25.82 -8.20 -9.18
CA GLU A 99 -26.19 -9.51 -9.73
C GLU A 99 -25.75 -9.74 -11.18
N ALA A 100 -25.23 -8.72 -11.85
CA ALA A 100 -24.84 -8.78 -13.26
C ALA A 100 -23.39 -9.25 -13.46
N GLY A 101 -23.05 -9.63 -14.69
CA GLY A 101 -21.70 -10.05 -15.05
C GLY A 101 -20.68 -8.96 -14.69
N GLY A 102 -19.58 -9.35 -14.04
CA GLY A 102 -18.57 -8.42 -13.53
C GLY A 102 -18.83 -7.86 -12.13
N ALA A 103 -20.04 -8.03 -11.57
CA ALA A 103 -20.34 -7.55 -10.22
C ALA A 103 -19.45 -8.22 -9.17
N GLY A 104 -18.95 -7.42 -8.23
CA GLY A 104 -18.10 -7.88 -7.12
C GLY A 104 -18.91 -8.50 -5.97
N ASN A 105 -18.20 -9.21 -5.09
CA ASN A 105 -18.75 -9.77 -3.86
C ASN A 105 -17.76 -9.44 -2.74
N LEU A 106 -18.04 -8.44 -1.92
CA LEU A 106 -17.13 -8.00 -0.88
C LEU A 106 -17.06 -9.05 0.23
N VAL A 107 -15.94 -9.76 0.34
CA VAL A 107 -15.67 -10.75 1.38
C VAL A 107 -14.89 -10.07 2.51
N ILE A 108 -15.46 -10.05 3.71
CA ILE A 108 -14.87 -9.45 4.91
C ILE A 108 -14.30 -10.57 5.78
N CYS A 109 -12.99 -10.53 6.01
CA CYS A 109 -12.24 -11.59 6.66
C CYS A 109 -11.51 -11.07 7.90
N GLU A 110 -11.62 -11.80 9.01
CA GLU A 110 -10.85 -11.53 10.22
C GLU A 110 -9.61 -12.41 10.27
N VAL A 111 -8.45 -11.78 10.44
CA VAL A 111 -7.16 -12.47 10.51
C VAL A 111 -7.04 -13.17 11.86
N LEU A 112 -6.80 -14.48 11.82
CA LEU A 112 -6.61 -15.33 13.00
C LEU A 112 -5.13 -15.62 13.29
N LEU A 113 -4.34 -15.78 12.23
CA LEU A 113 -2.90 -16.04 12.30
C LEU A 113 -2.22 -15.46 11.07
N MET A 114 -0.99 -14.98 11.25
CA MET A 114 -0.13 -14.53 10.16
C MET A 114 1.16 -15.35 10.18
N HIS A 115 1.56 -15.85 9.01
CA HIS A 115 2.85 -16.47 8.76
C HIS A 115 3.73 -15.46 8.06
N ILE A 116 4.94 -15.23 8.55
CA ILE A 116 5.92 -14.34 7.94
C ILE A 116 7.21 -15.13 7.77
N GLN A 117 7.82 -15.07 6.59
CA GLN A 117 9.16 -15.62 6.40
C GLN A 117 10.19 -14.70 7.07
N ASP A 118 11.13 -15.27 7.83
CA ASP A 118 12.21 -14.51 8.49
C ASP A 118 13.03 -13.68 7.49
N SER A 119 13.11 -14.13 6.24
CA SER A 119 13.81 -13.43 5.15
C SER A 119 13.28 -12.03 4.88
N VAL A 120 12.04 -11.72 5.25
CA VAL A 120 11.41 -10.40 5.03
C VAL A 120 11.33 -9.54 6.29
N LEU A 121 11.86 -10.01 7.41
CA LEU A 121 11.90 -9.26 8.67
C LEU A 121 13.17 -8.40 8.78
N ASP A 122 13.06 -7.24 9.42
CA ASP A 122 14.18 -6.43 9.87
C ASP A 122 14.73 -6.87 11.23
N GLU A 123 15.71 -6.15 11.75
CA GLU A 123 16.33 -6.40 13.05
C GLU A 123 15.39 -6.24 14.25
N ASN A 124 14.22 -5.61 14.06
CA ASN A 124 13.20 -5.39 15.08
C ASN A 124 12.00 -6.34 14.90
N GLU A 125 12.15 -7.41 14.09
CA GLU A 125 11.08 -8.37 13.77
C GLU A 125 9.88 -7.72 13.05
N MET A 126 10.10 -6.58 12.37
CA MET A 126 9.08 -5.91 11.56
C MET A 126 9.28 -6.24 10.08
N ILE A 127 8.20 -6.28 9.30
CA ILE A 127 8.29 -6.51 7.86
C ILE A 127 9.05 -5.34 7.21
N ASP A 128 10.18 -5.65 6.58
CA ASP A 128 11.00 -4.71 5.81
C ASP A 128 10.43 -4.59 4.38
N PRO A 129 9.90 -3.42 3.98
CA PRO A 129 9.39 -3.21 2.62
C PRO A 129 10.42 -3.49 1.52
N TYR A 130 11.72 -3.29 1.79
CA TYR A 130 12.78 -3.55 0.82
C TYR A 130 13.04 -5.05 0.62
N LYS A 131 12.83 -5.88 1.66
CA LYS A 131 12.99 -7.33 1.59
C LYS A 131 11.73 -8.04 1.10
N LEU A 132 10.55 -7.45 1.34
CA LEU A 132 9.26 -8.04 0.94
C LEU A 132 9.13 -8.22 -0.58
N ASP A 133 9.74 -7.32 -1.36
CA ASP A 133 9.78 -7.35 -2.83
C ASP A 133 8.39 -7.56 -3.47
N ALA A 134 7.38 -6.90 -2.89
CA ALA A 134 5.99 -7.07 -3.27
C ALA A 134 5.71 -6.56 -4.69
N VAL A 135 4.77 -7.21 -5.37
CA VAL A 135 4.22 -6.73 -6.63
C VAL A 135 2.82 -6.18 -6.45
N THR A 136 2.50 -5.13 -7.21
CA THR A 136 1.15 -4.59 -7.30
C THR A 136 0.63 -4.72 -8.72
N ARG A 137 -0.69 -4.96 -8.85
CA ARG A 137 -1.35 -4.99 -10.15
C ARG A 137 -1.73 -3.57 -10.55
N MET A 138 -1.31 -3.17 -11.74
CA MET A 138 -1.73 -1.93 -12.39
C MET A 138 -2.87 -2.25 -13.37
N GLY A 139 -3.47 -1.22 -13.99
CA GLY A 139 -4.53 -1.44 -14.98
C GLY A 139 -4.09 -2.36 -16.13
N GLY A 140 -4.98 -3.24 -16.60
CA GLY A 140 -4.65 -4.19 -17.67
C GLY A 140 -3.64 -5.26 -17.21
N ALA A 141 -2.67 -5.59 -18.06
CA ALA A 141 -1.62 -6.59 -17.79
C ALA A 141 -0.36 -6.01 -17.10
N TRP A 142 -0.41 -4.75 -16.67
CA TRP A 142 0.73 -4.07 -16.10
C TRP A 142 0.89 -4.41 -14.61
N TYR A 143 2.14 -4.51 -14.16
CA TYR A 143 2.51 -4.72 -12.77
C TYR A 143 3.59 -3.70 -12.36
N CYS A 144 3.63 -3.35 -11.09
CA CYS A 144 4.72 -2.58 -10.50
C CYS A 144 5.42 -3.43 -9.44
N ARG A 145 6.76 -3.42 -9.45
CA ARG A 145 7.60 -4.05 -8.43
C ARG A 145 8.00 -3.00 -7.41
N ALA A 146 7.57 -3.19 -6.17
CA ALA A 146 7.85 -2.25 -5.08
C ALA A 146 9.22 -2.56 -4.45
N ASN A 147 10.31 -2.15 -5.11
CA ASN A 147 11.67 -2.39 -4.63
C ASN A 147 12.63 -1.20 -4.87
N GLY A 148 13.78 -1.23 -4.20
CA GLY A 148 14.88 -0.28 -4.42
C GLY A 148 14.45 1.18 -4.36
N ASN A 149 14.80 1.96 -5.39
CA ASN A 149 14.50 3.39 -5.47
C ASN A 149 13.00 3.72 -5.62
N ASN A 150 12.14 2.73 -5.82
CA ASN A 150 10.68 2.93 -5.86
C ASN A 150 10.07 3.01 -4.46
N LEU A 151 10.81 2.60 -3.43
CA LEU A 151 10.40 2.69 -2.04
C LEU A 151 10.99 3.96 -1.41
N PHE A 152 10.17 4.67 -0.66
CA PHE A 152 10.60 5.82 0.11
C PHE A 152 9.76 5.97 1.37
N LYS A 153 10.38 6.48 2.43
CA LYS A 153 9.73 6.69 3.72
C LYS A 153 9.29 8.15 3.84
N LEU A 154 8.01 8.35 4.12
CA LEU A 154 7.52 9.65 4.59
C LEU A 154 7.52 9.65 6.12
N PRO A 155 7.96 10.74 6.77
CA PRO A 155 7.81 10.88 8.21
C PRO A 155 6.32 10.89 8.54
N GLN A 156 5.92 10.11 9.53
CA GLN A 156 4.53 10.11 9.98
C GLN A 156 4.24 11.45 10.70
N PRO A 157 3.21 12.22 10.30
CA PRO A 157 2.83 13.46 11.00
C PRO A 157 2.14 13.21 12.36
N ALA A 158 2.17 11.97 12.86
CA ALA A 158 1.18 11.47 13.81
C ALA A 158 1.28 12.00 15.26
N THR A 159 2.35 12.71 15.62
CA THR A 159 2.51 13.26 16.98
C THR A 159 2.52 14.78 17.04
N LYS A 160 2.74 15.45 15.91
CA LYS A 160 3.00 16.89 15.84
C LYS A 160 2.21 17.50 14.69
N LEU A 161 1.27 18.37 15.02
CA LEU A 161 0.42 19.04 14.04
C LEU A 161 1.27 20.00 13.21
N GLY A 162 1.26 19.81 11.89
CA GLY A 162 1.78 20.82 10.98
C GLY A 162 0.91 22.08 11.00
N ILE A 163 1.47 23.24 10.68
CA ILE A 163 0.74 24.50 10.60
C ILE A 163 -0.40 24.46 9.56
N GLY A 164 -0.31 23.59 8.55
CA GLY A 164 -1.32 23.50 7.49
C GLY A 164 -1.14 24.54 6.38
N PHE A 165 -1.81 24.33 5.25
CA PHE A 165 -1.74 25.24 4.10
C PHE A 165 -2.36 26.60 4.38
N ASP A 166 -3.37 26.64 5.25
CA ASP A 166 -4.11 27.83 5.62
C ASP A 166 -3.25 28.85 6.38
N GLN A 167 -2.28 28.36 7.16
CA GLN A 167 -1.31 29.16 7.90
C GLN A 167 -0.02 29.43 7.14
N LEU A 168 0.14 28.94 5.90
CA LEU A 168 1.28 29.33 5.08
C LEU A 168 1.21 30.83 4.76
N PRO A 169 2.33 31.57 4.88
CA PRO A 169 2.40 32.96 4.43
C PRO A 169 1.91 33.10 2.98
N PRO A 170 1.06 34.11 2.65
CA PRO A 170 0.48 34.27 1.33
C PRO A 170 1.52 34.27 0.19
N GLU A 171 2.71 34.78 0.47
CA GLU A 171 3.85 34.85 -0.44
C GLU A 171 4.36 33.48 -0.86
N ILE A 172 4.32 32.50 0.04
CA ILE A 172 4.70 31.10 -0.22
C ILE A 172 3.49 30.33 -0.75
N ARG A 173 2.33 30.49 -0.12
CA ARG A 173 1.09 29.76 -0.44
C ARG A 173 0.65 29.97 -1.89
N HIS A 174 0.81 31.17 -2.42
CA HIS A 174 0.43 31.54 -3.78
C HIS A 174 1.60 31.49 -4.78
N SER A 175 2.71 30.83 -4.40
CA SER A 175 3.83 30.60 -5.31
C SER A 175 3.34 29.93 -6.59
N LYS A 176 3.79 30.46 -7.75
CA LYS A 176 3.55 29.84 -9.06
C LYS A 176 4.57 28.75 -9.38
N LEU A 177 5.63 28.62 -8.57
CA LEU A 177 6.75 27.73 -8.80
C LEU A 177 6.68 26.50 -7.90
N LEU A 178 6.39 26.68 -6.61
CA LEU A 178 6.30 25.58 -5.66
C LEU A 178 5.11 24.68 -5.99
N THR A 179 5.38 23.38 -6.10
CA THR A 179 4.35 22.36 -6.31
C THR A 179 3.53 22.14 -5.03
N GLY A 180 2.34 21.55 -5.17
CA GLY A 180 1.52 21.18 -4.01
C GLY A 180 2.27 20.28 -3.01
N SER A 181 3.12 19.36 -3.48
CA SER A 181 3.94 18.53 -2.59
C SER A 181 5.02 19.33 -1.86
N GLU A 182 5.63 20.32 -2.49
CA GLU A 182 6.62 21.19 -1.86
C GLU A 182 5.98 22.09 -0.81
N LEU A 183 4.81 22.67 -1.12
CA LEU A 183 4.02 23.43 -0.15
C LEU A 183 3.58 22.55 1.03
N ALA A 184 3.23 21.29 0.80
CA ALA A 184 2.88 20.35 1.87
C ALA A 184 4.06 20.06 2.81
N ILE A 185 5.29 19.99 2.30
CA ILE A 185 6.49 19.86 3.14
C ILE A 185 6.65 21.10 4.03
N LEU A 186 6.48 22.29 3.47
CA LEU A 186 6.58 23.56 4.22
C LEU A 186 5.45 23.71 5.24
N ALA A 187 4.22 23.31 4.90
CA ALA A 187 3.07 23.32 5.79
C ALA A 187 3.14 22.26 6.90
N GLY A 188 4.04 21.27 6.76
CA GLY A 188 4.25 20.20 7.73
C GLY A 188 5.07 20.58 8.95
N VAL A 189 5.61 21.81 9.02
CA VAL A 189 6.33 22.30 10.22
C VAL A 189 5.36 22.55 11.37
N GLU A 190 5.79 22.35 12.61
CA GLU A 190 4.95 22.57 13.81
C GLU A 190 4.58 24.04 14.05
N LYS A 191 5.50 24.94 13.70
CA LYS A 191 5.34 26.37 13.88
C LYS A 191 6.13 27.11 12.82
N ILE A 192 5.62 28.27 12.44
CA ILE A 192 6.39 29.22 11.65
C ILE A 192 7.58 29.70 12.49
N PRO A 193 8.82 29.70 11.97
CA PRO A 193 9.98 30.20 12.69
C PRO A 193 9.78 31.66 13.10
N LEU A 194 9.71 31.91 14.41
CA LEU A 194 9.63 33.24 15.00
C LEU A 194 11.06 33.81 15.09
N ALA A 195 11.67 34.13 13.95
CA ALA A 195 12.91 34.91 13.93
C ALA A 195 12.56 36.38 13.62
N PRO A 196 13.11 37.37 14.37
CA PRO A 196 12.86 38.80 14.13
C PRO A 196 13.17 39.26 12.70
N GLU A 197 14.03 38.53 11.99
CA GLU A 197 14.44 38.77 10.59
C GLU A 197 13.68 37.92 9.54
N ALA A 198 12.79 37.02 9.94
CA ALA A 198 12.13 36.09 9.00
C ALA A 198 11.17 36.85 8.06
N LYS A 199 11.65 37.19 6.87
CA LYS A 199 10.85 37.75 5.79
C LYS A 199 10.43 36.63 4.84
N PHE A 200 9.12 36.47 4.66
CA PHE A 200 8.59 35.67 3.55
C PHE A 200 8.61 36.51 2.29
N THR A 201 8.88 35.89 1.15
CA THR A 201 9.01 36.58 -0.13
C THR A 201 8.22 35.88 -1.21
N ALA A 202 7.61 36.66 -2.09
CA ALA A 202 6.95 36.19 -3.31
C ALA A 202 7.93 36.15 -4.49
N ASP A 203 9.20 36.48 -4.26
CA ASP A 203 10.24 36.46 -5.29
C ASP A 203 10.44 35.05 -5.85
N GLU A 204 10.37 34.97 -7.17
CA GLU A 204 10.50 33.71 -7.89
C GLU A 204 11.91 33.10 -7.75
N SER A 205 12.95 33.93 -7.65
CA SER A 205 14.33 33.41 -7.52
C SER A 205 14.52 32.68 -6.18
N ALA A 206 13.97 33.23 -5.11
CA ALA A 206 13.93 32.59 -3.79
C ALA A 206 13.11 31.29 -3.80
N HIS A 207 11.96 31.26 -4.51
CA HIS A 207 11.17 30.04 -4.65
C HIS A 207 11.91 28.96 -5.44
N ARG A 208 12.66 29.31 -6.50
CA ARG A 208 13.52 28.35 -7.22
C ARG A 208 14.61 27.79 -6.34
N ALA A 209 15.27 28.63 -5.54
CA ALA A 209 16.25 28.18 -4.57
C ALA A 209 15.62 27.20 -3.55
N ALA A 210 14.40 27.50 -3.10
CA ALA A 210 13.64 26.62 -2.22
C ALA A 210 13.32 25.26 -2.86
N GLN A 211 12.97 25.19 -4.15
CA GLN A 211 12.76 23.92 -4.84
C GLN A 211 14.00 23.03 -4.86
N VAL A 212 15.16 23.62 -5.16
CA VAL A 212 16.44 22.89 -5.16
C VAL A 212 16.73 22.33 -3.76
N TYR A 213 16.51 23.16 -2.73
CA TYR A 213 16.70 22.74 -1.36
C TYR A 213 15.73 21.62 -0.95
N LEU A 214 14.43 21.79 -1.23
CA LEU A 214 13.42 20.79 -0.92
C LEU A 214 13.66 19.48 -1.67
N ALA A 215 14.13 19.51 -2.92
CA ALA A 215 14.49 18.31 -3.67
C ALA A 215 15.67 17.55 -3.02
N GLN A 216 16.65 18.27 -2.49
CA GLN A 216 17.80 17.68 -1.79
C GLN A 216 17.45 17.22 -0.36
N ALA A 217 16.56 17.94 0.31
CA ALA A 217 16.16 17.71 1.70
C ALA A 217 15.05 16.66 1.83
N LYS A 218 14.23 16.43 0.77
CA LYS A 218 13.16 15.42 0.67
C LYS A 218 13.59 14.04 1.18
N TRP A 219 14.88 13.73 1.17
CA TRP A 219 15.42 12.42 1.52
C TRP A 219 16.51 12.42 2.60
N LYS A 220 16.89 13.58 3.16
CA LYS A 220 18.04 13.68 4.08
C LYS A 220 17.73 14.17 5.49
N LYS A 221 16.69 14.99 5.69
CA LYS A 221 16.23 15.49 7.00
C LYS A 221 14.94 16.27 6.79
N HIS A 222 13.82 15.77 7.33
CA HIS A 222 12.58 16.54 7.41
C HIS A 222 12.59 17.39 8.68
N GLY A 223 12.18 18.67 8.60
CA GLY A 223 11.71 19.40 9.78
C GLY A 223 12.31 20.77 10.08
N GLU A 224 13.22 21.31 9.28
CA GLU A 224 13.73 22.68 9.50
C GLU A 224 13.43 23.57 8.28
N LEU A 225 12.63 24.62 8.50
CA LEU A 225 12.50 25.77 7.61
C LEU A 225 13.85 26.51 7.66
N TYR A 226 14.77 26.17 6.75
CA TYR A 226 16.03 26.89 6.65
C TYR A 226 15.80 28.23 5.96
N ARG A 227 16.50 29.24 6.51
CA ARG A 227 16.53 30.65 6.10
C ARG A 227 16.98 30.78 4.65
N PHE A 228 16.13 31.33 3.78
CA PHE A 228 16.52 31.75 2.44
C PHE A 228 17.03 33.19 2.52
N GLU A 229 18.36 33.35 2.66
CA GLU A 229 19.02 34.62 2.36
C GLU A 229 19.65 34.53 0.97
N SER A 230 19.22 35.43 0.08
CA SER A 230 19.98 35.72 -1.14
C SER A 230 21.33 36.31 -0.71
N LYS A 231 22.43 35.65 -1.07
CA LYS A 231 23.73 36.32 -1.04
C LYS A 231 23.71 37.40 -2.11
N GLU A 232 24.07 38.61 -1.70
CA GLU A 232 24.41 39.74 -2.57
C GLU A 232 25.42 39.36 -3.65
#